data_AF-A0A2E5I459-F1
#
_entry.id   AF-A0A2E5I459-F1
#
_cell.length_a   1.000
_cell.length_b   1.000
_cell.length_c   1.000
_cell.angle_alpha   90.00
_cell.angle_beta   90.00
_cell.angle_gamma   90.00
#
_symmetry.space_group_name_H-M   'P 1'
#
loop_
_entity.id
_entity.type
_entity.pdbx_description
1 polymer ?
#
loop_
_entity_poly.entity_id
_entity_poly.type
_entity_poly.pdbx_seq_one_letter_code
_entity_poly.pdbx_strand_id
1 'polypeptide(L)'
;MKRQFSQICLLIFLFCLTESALAQASRSRFSDQQIVAMTGSFLKKMPGAPQFAGAKVYRHPERGKIYQVHLTVDRNRETEGLGYAFDVMLSLSQYFKFPPKVFMAVLHSDVRSSPPIICSGSAKCTEDHYIRRTTTYKEWYTKCIQFEEPTLASP
;
A
#
# COMPACT_ATOMS: atom_id res chain seq x y z
N MET A 1 33.79 -37.43 21.97
CA MET A 1 33.60 -36.60 20.75
C MET A 1 32.13 -36.26 20.43
N LYS A 2 31.17 -37.20 20.47
CA LYS A 2 29.74 -36.91 20.16
C LYS A 2 29.10 -35.79 21.02
N ARG A 3 29.44 -35.71 22.31
CA ARG A 3 28.90 -34.72 23.26
C ARG A 3 29.40 -33.28 22.99
N GLN A 4 30.65 -33.14 22.56
CA GLN A 4 31.25 -31.86 22.16
C GLN A 4 30.62 -31.33 20.85
N PHE A 5 30.39 -32.21 19.87
CA PHE A 5 29.74 -31.86 18.61
C PHE A 5 28.28 -31.39 18.81
N SER A 6 27.55 -32.04 19.71
CA SER A 6 26.18 -31.66 20.08
C SER A 6 26.11 -30.30 20.79
N GLN A 7 27.09 -29.97 21.64
CA GLN A 7 27.15 -28.67 22.31
C GLN A 7 27.51 -27.54 21.33
N ILE A 8 28.40 -27.80 20.36
CA ILE A 8 28.75 -26.83 19.32
C ILE A 8 27.53 -26.53 18.42
N CYS A 9 26.78 -27.56 18.00
CA CYS A 9 25.54 -27.34 17.25
C CYS A 9 24.50 -26.53 18.03
N LEU A 10 24.38 -26.76 19.34
CA LEU A 10 23.43 -26.04 20.19
C LEU A 10 23.83 -24.56 20.34
N LEU A 11 25.12 -24.27 20.46
CA LEU A 11 25.67 -22.91 20.52
C LEU A 11 25.51 -22.16 19.19
N ILE A 12 25.74 -22.82 18.06
CA ILE A 12 25.49 -22.24 16.72
C ILE A 12 24.00 -21.93 16.55
N PHE A 13 23.12 -22.83 16.98
CA PHE A 13 21.67 -22.62 16.91
C PHE A 13 21.23 -21.43 17.79
N LEU A 14 21.76 -21.31 19.00
CA LEU A 14 21.52 -20.17 19.90
C LEU A 14 22.04 -18.85 19.31
N PHE A 15 23.21 -18.86 18.65
CA PHE A 15 23.77 -17.67 18.00
C PHE A 15 22.96 -17.23 16.77
N CYS A 16 22.43 -18.18 15.98
CA CYS A 16 21.53 -17.91 14.86
C CYS A 16 20.19 -17.28 15.29
N LEU A 17 19.68 -17.67 16.47
CA LEU A 17 18.46 -17.11 17.03
C LEU A 17 18.63 -15.67 17.54
N THR A 18 19.84 -15.28 17.96
CA THR A 18 20.10 -13.89 18.41
C THR A 18 20.28 -12.89 17.28
N GLU A 19 20.86 -13.31 16.14
CA GLU A 19 21.05 -12.45 14.96
C GLU A 19 19.72 -12.08 14.27
N SER A 20 18.76 -13.00 14.24
CA SER A 20 17.48 -12.79 13.56
C SER A 20 16.56 -11.79 14.28
N ALA A 21 16.77 -11.53 15.58
CA ALA A 21 16.00 -10.55 16.35
C ALA A 21 16.41 -9.08 16.07
N LEU A 22 17.68 -8.82 15.75
CA LEU A 22 18.19 -7.47 15.48
C LEU A 22 17.87 -6.98 14.06
N ALA A 23 17.70 -7.88 13.09
CA ALA A 23 17.40 -7.53 11.70
C ALA A 23 15.99 -6.95 11.48
N GLN A 24 15.04 -7.15 12.39
CA GLN A 24 13.69 -6.59 12.29
C GLN A 24 13.58 -5.12 12.73
N ALA A 25 14.61 -4.56 13.37
CA ALA A 25 14.57 -3.24 13.99
C ALA A 25 14.91 -2.07 13.06
N SER A 26 15.32 -2.29 11.80
CA SER A 26 15.86 -1.23 10.93
C SER A 26 14.93 -0.66 9.86
N ARG A 27 13.71 -1.20 9.66
CA ARG A 27 12.74 -0.56 8.76
C ARG A 27 12.17 0.67 9.46
N SER A 28 12.59 1.85 9.05
CA SER A 28 12.02 3.12 9.53
C SER A 28 10.50 3.08 9.40
N ARG A 29 9.81 3.26 10.53
CA ARG A 29 8.37 3.32 10.64
C ARG A 29 7.97 4.78 10.78
N PHE A 30 7.16 5.27 9.85
CA PHE A 30 6.74 6.67 9.76
C PHE A 30 5.32 6.86 10.30
N SER A 31 5.04 8.07 10.77
CA SER A 31 3.70 8.50 11.12
C SER A 31 2.85 8.68 9.86
N ASP A 32 1.54 8.75 10.06
CA ASP A 32 0.57 8.90 8.97
C ASP A 32 0.80 10.20 8.18
N GLN A 33 1.14 11.28 8.89
CA GLN A 33 1.48 12.58 8.30
C GLN A 33 2.77 12.52 7.48
N GLN A 34 3.79 11.80 7.97
CA GLN A 34 5.04 11.61 7.25
C GLN A 34 4.82 10.80 5.97
N ILE A 35 4.03 9.73 6.02
CA ILE A 35 3.69 8.97 4.82
C ILE A 35 2.97 9.86 3.79
N VAL A 36 1.93 10.60 4.21
CA VAL A 36 1.20 11.54 3.33
C VAL A 36 2.13 12.57 2.69
N ALA A 37 3.07 13.15 3.45
CA ALA A 37 4.03 14.12 2.93
C ALA A 37 5.00 13.49 1.92
N MET A 38 5.33 12.22 2.06
CA MET A 38 6.23 11.50 1.17
C MET A 38 5.55 10.95 -0.09
N THR A 39 4.23 10.75 -0.08
CA THR A 39 3.47 10.12 -1.18
C THR A 39 3.74 10.77 -2.54
N GLY A 40 3.60 12.09 -2.64
CA GLY A 40 3.80 12.81 -3.90
C GLY A 40 5.24 12.71 -4.42
N SER A 41 6.23 12.74 -3.52
CA SER A 41 7.64 12.58 -3.88
C SER A 41 7.96 11.16 -4.36
N PHE A 42 7.26 10.16 -3.85
CA PHE A 42 7.39 8.78 -4.32
C PHE A 42 6.80 8.62 -5.72
N LEU A 43 5.57 9.10 -5.94
CA LEU A 43 4.91 9.09 -7.25
C LEU A 43 5.73 9.81 -8.33
N LYS A 44 6.31 10.97 -8.01
CA LYS A 44 7.15 11.74 -8.96
C LYS A 44 8.37 10.95 -9.48
N LYS A 45 8.82 9.94 -8.72
CA LYS A 45 9.95 9.08 -9.12
C LYS A 45 9.51 7.89 -9.98
N MET A 46 8.22 7.60 -10.05
CA MET A 46 7.67 6.50 -10.85
C MET A 46 7.53 6.98 -12.31
N PRO A 47 8.26 6.39 -13.28
CA PRO A 47 8.17 6.82 -14.67
C PRO A 47 6.74 6.68 -15.19
N GLY A 48 6.22 7.71 -15.86
CA GLY A 48 4.88 7.71 -16.44
C GLY A 48 3.73 7.94 -15.46
N ALA A 49 4.02 8.11 -14.16
CA ALA A 49 2.99 8.32 -13.15
C ALA A 49 2.17 9.59 -13.42
N PRO A 50 0.84 9.54 -13.21
CA PRO A 50 -0.02 10.72 -13.31
C PRO A 50 0.33 11.78 -12.27
N GLN A 51 -0.24 12.98 -12.45
CA GLN A 51 -0.02 14.08 -11.52
C GLN A 51 -0.63 13.76 -10.15
N PHE A 52 0.17 13.94 -9.10
CA PHE A 52 -0.28 13.81 -7.72
C PHE A 52 -1.19 14.99 -7.33
N ALA A 53 -2.41 14.69 -6.87
CA ALA A 53 -3.37 15.68 -6.41
C ALA A 53 -3.49 15.75 -4.88
N GLY A 54 -3.05 14.71 -4.16
CA GLY A 54 -3.06 14.69 -2.70
C GLY A 54 -3.10 13.29 -2.11
N ALA A 55 -2.90 13.20 -0.80
CA ALA A 55 -3.05 11.96 -0.06
C ALA A 55 -3.65 12.23 1.32
N LYS A 56 -4.37 11.25 1.87
CA LYS A 56 -4.98 11.31 3.20
C LYS A 56 -4.85 9.96 3.88
N VAL A 57 -4.74 9.98 5.20
CA VAL A 57 -4.83 8.78 6.03
C VAL A 57 -5.81 9.09 7.16
N TYR A 58 -6.82 8.24 7.32
CA TYR A 58 -7.87 8.41 8.32
C TYR A 58 -8.42 7.07 8.79
N ARG A 59 -9.25 7.08 9.83
CA ARG A 59 -9.95 5.89 10.32
C ARG A 59 -11.43 5.97 9.95
N HIS A 60 -11.90 4.94 9.26
CA HIS A 60 -13.31 4.69 9.05
C HIS A 60 -13.83 3.76 10.16
N PRO A 61 -15.04 3.98 10.71
CA PRO A 61 -15.60 3.18 11.79
C PRO A 61 -15.59 1.67 11.51
N GLU A 62 -16.07 1.28 10.33
CA GLU A 62 -16.20 -0.15 9.95
C GLU A 62 -14.96 -0.70 9.22
N ARG A 63 -14.42 0.06 8.26
CA ARG A 63 -13.33 -0.37 7.38
C ARG A 63 -11.95 -0.27 8.02
N GLY A 64 -11.83 0.42 9.15
CA GLY A 64 -10.58 0.69 9.83
C GLY A 64 -9.74 1.76 9.13
N LYS A 65 -8.42 1.65 9.23
CA LYS A 65 -7.50 2.67 8.70
C LYS A 65 -7.46 2.64 7.17
N ILE A 66 -7.74 3.77 6.55
CA ILE A 66 -7.73 3.99 5.11
C ILE A 66 -6.53 4.85 4.74
N TYR A 67 -5.79 4.42 3.73
CA TYR A 67 -4.81 5.25 3.03
C TYR A 67 -5.37 5.60 1.65
N GLN A 68 -5.59 6.89 1.42
CA GLN A 68 -6.23 7.42 0.22
C GLN A 68 -5.24 8.24 -0.58
N VAL A 69 -5.16 8.00 -1.90
CA VAL A 69 -4.29 8.71 -2.84
C VAL A 69 -5.13 9.28 -3.96
N HIS A 70 -4.94 10.57 -4.22
CA HIS A 70 -5.59 11.31 -5.29
C HIS A 70 -4.61 11.55 -6.45
N LEU A 71 -5.02 11.20 -7.66
CA LEU A 71 -4.27 11.46 -8.89
C LEU A 71 -5.14 12.22 -9.88
N THR A 72 -4.54 13.05 -10.71
CA THR A 72 -5.17 13.62 -11.90
C THR A 72 -4.77 12.81 -13.12
N VAL A 73 -5.74 12.30 -13.87
CA VAL A 73 -5.55 11.36 -14.99
C VAL A 73 -6.30 11.82 -16.24
N ASP A 74 -5.77 11.47 -17.41
CA ASP A 74 -6.52 11.49 -18.66
C ASP A 74 -7.61 10.40 -18.58
N ARG A 75 -8.83 10.71 -19.03
CA ARG A 75 -9.97 9.77 -19.09
C ARG A 75 -9.63 8.43 -19.78
N ASN A 76 -8.70 8.44 -20.74
CA ASN A 76 -8.30 7.24 -21.48
C ASN A 76 -7.26 6.40 -20.71
N ARG A 77 -6.74 6.90 -19.58
CA ARG A 77 -5.67 6.28 -18.78
C ARG A 77 -6.10 6.01 -17.34
N GLU A 78 -7.40 5.93 -17.06
CA GLU A 78 -7.94 5.70 -15.72
C GLU A 78 -7.45 4.37 -15.12
N THR A 79 -7.48 3.28 -15.89
CA THR A 79 -6.98 1.96 -15.46
C THR A 79 -5.50 2.00 -15.09
N GLU A 80 -4.71 2.76 -15.85
CA GLU A 80 -3.29 2.94 -15.56
C GLU A 80 -3.08 3.78 -14.30
N GLY A 81 -3.86 4.84 -14.13
CA GLY A 81 -3.89 5.65 -12.91
C GLY A 81 -4.23 4.85 -11.66
N LEU A 82 -5.18 3.91 -11.75
CA LEU A 82 -5.48 2.97 -10.67
C LEU A 82 -4.25 2.13 -10.33
N GLY A 83 -3.55 1.61 -11.35
CA GLY A 83 -2.30 0.88 -11.18
C GLY A 83 -1.27 1.66 -10.38
N TYR A 84 -0.97 2.90 -10.78
CA TYR A 84 -0.03 3.76 -10.06
C TYR A 84 -0.47 4.09 -8.63
N ALA A 85 -1.77 4.34 -8.42
CA ALA A 85 -2.30 4.62 -7.09
C ALA A 85 -2.13 3.42 -6.14
N PHE A 86 -2.47 2.21 -6.59
CA PHE A 86 -2.29 1.00 -5.78
C PHE A 86 -0.82 0.66 -5.58
N ASP A 87 0.05 0.90 -6.57
CA ASP A 87 1.49 0.64 -6.46
C ASP A 87 2.16 1.58 -5.45
N VAL A 88 1.89 2.89 -5.47
CA VAL A 88 2.41 3.79 -4.42
C VAL A 88 1.88 3.44 -3.04
N MET A 89 0.60 3.07 -2.94
CA MET A 89 0.00 2.70 -1.66
C MET A 89 0.63 1.44 -1.09
N LEU A 90 0.82 0.42 -1.92
CA LEU A 90 1.49 -0.82 -1.56
C LEU A 90 2.95 -0.58 -1.17
N SER A 91 3.69 0.17 -1.99
CA SER A 91 5.10 0.49 -1.77
C SER A 91 5.33 1.25 -0.46
N LEU A 92 4.44 2.17 -0.10
CA LEU A 92 4.54 2.95 1.14
C LEU A 92 3.91 2.24 2.35
N SER A 93 3.02 1.27 2.15
CA SER A 93 2.31 0.56 3.23
C SER A 93 3.26 -0.09 4.24
N GLN A 94 4.39 -0.64 3.78
CA GLN A 94 5.39 -1.28 4.63
C GLN A 94 6.11 -0.32 5.58
N TYR A 95 6.05 0.99 5.32
CA TYR A 95 6.71 2.02 6.09
C TYR A 95 5.80 2.66 7.12
N PHE A 96 4.49 2.36 7.11
CA PHE A 96 3.60 2.82 8.18
C PHE A 96 4.00 2.20 9.52
N LYS A 97 3.94 3.01 10.59
CA LYS A 97 3.97 2.52 11.97
C LYS A 97 2.84 1.53 12.26
N PHE A 98 1.64 1.83 11.74
CA PHE A 98 0.48 0.92 11.77
C PHE A 98 -0.10 0.84 10.36
N PRO A 99 0.02 -0.30 9.65
CA PRO A 99 -0.43 -0.41 8.26
C PRO A 99 -1.93 -0.12 8.08
N PRO A 100 -2.35 0.49 6.96
CA PRO A 100 -3.76 0.62 6.62
C PRO A 100 -4.39 -0.74 6.32
N LYS A 101 -5.69 -0.86 6.56
CA LYS A 101 -6.49 -2.03 6.15
C LYS A 101 -7.01 -1.88 4.72
N VAL A 102 -7.21 -0.62 4.30
CA VAL A 102 -7.83 -0.29 3.02
C VAL A 102 -6.96 0.71 2.26
N PHE A 103 -6.80 0.44 0.98
CA PHE A 103 -6.29 1.38 -0.02
C PHE A 103 -7.47 2.03 -0.74
N MET A 104 -7.36 3.31 -1.05
CA MET A 104 -8.40 4.06 -1.77
C MET A 104 -7.75 4.99 -2.80
N ALA A 105 -7.94 4.67 -4.08
CA ALA A 105 -7.56 5.52 -5.18
C ALA A 105 -8.73 6.46 -5.52
N VAL A 106 -8.44 7.75 -5.70
CA VAL A 106 -9.38 8.74 -6.21
C VAL A 106 -8.76 9.38 -7.44
N LEU A 107 -9.31 9.09 -8.60
CA LEU A 107 -8.81 9.60 -9.87
C LEU A 107 -9.69 10.75 -10.34
N HIS A 108 -9.12 11.94 -10.40
CA HIS A 108 -9.75 13.12 -10.96
C HIS A 108 -9.46 13.17 -12.46
N SER A 109 -10.50 13.23 -13.29
CA SER A 109 -10.30 13.44 -14.72
C SER A 109 -9.81 14.88 -14.98
N ASP A 110 -8.97 15.03 -16.00
CA ASP A 110 -8.57 16.32 -16.57
C ASP A 110 -9.74 17.03 -17.29
N VAL A 111 -10.81 16.31 -17.60
CA VAL A 111 -12.05 16.87 -18.14
C VAL A 111 -12.85 17.56 -17.03
N ARG A 112 -13.13 18.84 -17.23
CA ARG A 112 -13.92 19.66 -16.31
C ARG A 112 -15.29 19.02 -16.06
N SER A 113 -15.70 18.97 -14.79
CA SER A 113 -17.01 18.45 -14.33
C SER A 113 -17.20 16.94 -14.41
N SER A 114 -16.21 16.17 -14.86
CA SER A 114 -16.24 14.71 -14.72
C SER A 114 -16.13 14.31 -13.25
N PRO A 115 -17.02 13.47 -12.73
CA PRO A 115 -16.90 13.00 -11.36
C PRO A 115 -15.63 12.15 -11.19
N PRO A 116 -15.00 12.15 -10.00
CA PRO A 116 -13.83 11.34 -9.78
C PRO A 116 -14.19 9.86 -9.73
N ILE A 117 -13.29 9.00 -10.23
CA ILE A 117 -13.41 7.56 -10.06
C ILE A 117 -12.81 7.20 -8.71
N ILE A 118 -13.62 6.57 -7.87
CA ILE A 118 -13.21 6.09 -6.55
C ILE A 118 -13.11 4.57 -6.60
N CYS A 119 -11.94 4.04 -6.29
CA CYS A 119 -11.72 2.60 -6.20
C CYS A 119 -11.02 2.30 -4.88
N SER A 120 -11.62 1.44 -4.08
CA SER A 120 -11.05 1.02 -2.81
C SER A 120 -10.78 -0.46 -2.80
N GLY A 121 -9.84 -0.90 -1.98
CA GLY A 121 -9.50 -2.31 -1.90
C GLY A 121 -8.81 -2.70 -0.61
N SER A 122 -8.84 -4.00 -0.32
CA SER A 122 -8.14 -4.57 0.84
C SER A 122 -6.63 -4.45 0.62
N ALA A 123 -5.93 -3.81 1.57
CA ALA A 123 -4.48 -3.69 1.54
C ALA A 123 -3.82 -5.09 1.56
N LYS A 124 -4.36 -5.99 2.41
CA LYS A 124 -3.88 -7.37 2.51
C LYS A 124 -4.07 -8.14 1.20
N CYS A 125 -5.26 -8.10 0.60
CA CYS A 125 -5.47 -8.84 -0.65
C CYS A 125 -4.63 -8.26 -1.81
N THR A 126 -4.44 -6.94 -1.83
CA THR A 126 -3.55 -6.30 -2.80
C THR A 126 -2.12 -6.80 -2.62
N GLU A 127 -1.62 -6.91 -1.39
CA GLU A 127 -0.31 -7.50 -1.10
C GLU A 127 -0.25 -8.98 -1.52
N ASP A 128 -1.32 -9.75 -1.26
CA ASP A 128 -1.41 -11.17 -1.63
C ASP A 128 -1.32 -11.36 -3.16
N HIS A 129 -1.86 -10.43 -3.95
CA HIS A 129 -1.69 -10.41 -5.42
C HIS A 129 -0.29 -9.96 -5.87
N TYR A 130 0.12 -8.74 -5.50
CA TYR A 130 1.31 -8.10 -6.09
C TYR A 130 2.63 -8.55 -5.47
N ILE A 131 2.65 -8.87 -4.17
CA ILE A 131 3.87 -9.24 -3.45
C ILE A 131 3.96 -10.76 -3.31
N ARG A 132 2.89 -11.41 -2.82
CA ARG A 132 2.92 -12.85 -2.52
C ARG A 132 2.59 -13.72 -3.71
N ARG A 133 1.95 -13.16 -4.74
CA ARG A 133 1.51 -13.86 -5.95
C ARG A 133 0.61 -15.06 -5.67
N THR A 134 -0.16 -15.01 -4.58
CA THR A 134 -1.09 -16.07 -4.15
C THR A 134 -2.51 -15.87 -4.69
N THR A 135 -2.78 -14.71 -5.29
CA THR A 135 -4.08 -14.33 -5.88
C THR A 135 -3.86 -13.90 -7.33
N THR A 136 -4.71 -14.34 -8.24
CA THR A 136 -4.63 -13.94 -9.67
C THR A 136 -5.10 -12.50 -9.87
N TYR A 137 -4.73 -11.87 -10.99
CA TYR A 137 -5.23 -10.53 -11.34
C TYR A 137 -6.76 -10.50 -11.39
N LYS A 138 -7.38 -11.51 -12.01
CA LYS A 138 -8.84 -11.62 -12.10
C LYS A 138 -9.47 -11.65 -10.72
N GLU A 139 -8.92 -12.42 -9.79
CA GLU A 139 -9.44 -12.49 -8.43
C GLU A 139 -9.21 -11.21 -7.65
N TRP A 140 -8.04 -10.58 -7.78
CA TRP A 140 -7.80 -9.28 -7.16
C TRP A 140 -8.80 -8.23 -7.67
N TYR A 141 -8.97 -8.13 -9.00
CA TYR A 141 -9.86 -7.16 -9.63
C TYR A 141 -11.33 -7.38 -9.26
N THR A 142 -11.77 -8.63 -9.10
CA THR A 142 -13.19 -8.95 -8.86
C THR A 142 -13.56 -9.11 -7.40
N LYS A 143 -12.61 -9.47 -6.52
CA LYS A 143 -12.89 -9.77 -5.11
C LYS A 143 -12.25 -8.79 -4.13
N CYS A 144 -11.22 -8.06 -4.56
CA CYS A 144 -10.37 -7.32 -3.63
C CYS A 144 -10.41 -5.82 -3.80
N ILE A 145 -10.90 -5.34 -4.94
CA ILE A 145 -11.20 -3.94 -5.18
C ILE A 145 -12.69 -3.77 -5.47
N GLN A 146 -13.20 -2.58 -5.18
CA GLN A 146 -14.57 -2.18 -5.46
C GLN A 146 -14.57 -0.73 -5.96
N PHE A 147 -15.34 -0.48 -7.00
CA PHE A 147 -15.62 0.87 -7.45
C PHE A 147 -16.75 1.44 -6.60
N GLU A 148 -16.54 2.65 -6.12
CA GLU A 148 -17.51 3.37 -5.30
C GLU A 148 -18.13 4.47 -6.14
N GLU A 149 -19.44 4.70 -5.95
CA GLU A 149 -20.06 5.89 -6.50
C GLU A 149 -19.37 7.12 -5.90
N PRO A 150 -19.03 8.12 -6.74
CA PRO A 150 -18.54 9.40 -6.23
C PRO A 150 -19.62 9.94 -5.30
N THR A 151 -19.36 9.86 -4.00
CA THR A 151 -20.32 10.31 -3.01
C THR A 151 -20.44 11.82 -3.21
N LEU A 152 -21.58 12.27 -3.73
CA LEU A 152 -21.98 13.68 -3.70
C LEU A 152 -22.33 14.04 -2.25
N ALA A 153 -21.36 13.92 -1.34
CA ALA A 153 -21.47 14.39 0.04
C ALA A 153 -20.52 15.59 0.14
N SER A 154 -21.01 16.77 -0.23
CA SER A 154 -21.55 17.82 0.66
C SER A 154 -20.42 18.68 1.28
N PRO A 155 -20.57 20.02 1.27
CA PRO A 155 -19.55 20.98 1.72
C PRO A 155 -19.08 20.78 3.16
#